data_AF-A0A3L7VIZ5-F1
#
_entry.id   AF-A0A3L7VIZ5-F1
#
_cell.length_a   1.000
_cell.length_b   1.000
_cell.length_c   1.000
_cell.angle_alpha   90.00
_cell.angle_beta   90.00
_cell.angle_gamma   90.00
#
_symmetry.space_group_name_H-M   'P 1'
#
loop_
_entity.id
_entity.type
_entity.pdbx_description
1 polymer ?
#
loop_
_entity_poly.entity_id
_entity_poly.type
_entity_poly.pdbx_seq_one_letter_code
_entity_poly.pdbx_strand_id
1 'polypeptide(L)'
;MARETVSKYISLRRNHPAWSLLASPKGPLILASLKSLIDSSPGGVVLEEAVERLATVFADYANDSEFDLGEDHPLAARREIRQWIKRGLIVERDGKILATDAFQRALLFRLEQEYLPKELVHRQLHAWVQGADRIAQRFL
;
A
#
# COMPACT_ATOMS: atom_id res chain seq x y z
N MET A 1 33.53 -4.46 4.71
CA MET A 1 33.01 -3.10 4.42
C MET A 1 32.13 -3.08 3.16
N ALA A 2 32.60 -2.79 1.94
CA ALA A 2 31.72 -2.57 0.78
C ALA A 2 30.87 -3.81 0.37
N ARG A 3 31.46 -5.00 0.37
CA ARG A 3 30.75 -6.26 0.01
C ARG A 3 29.60 -6.58 0.96
N GLU A 4 29.78 -6.37 2.26
CA GLU A 4 28.74 -6.58 3.27
C GLU A 4 27.59 -5.58 3.10
N THR A 5 27.92 -4.31 2.84
CA THR A 5 26.92 -3.26 2.56
C THR A 5 26.11 -3.59 1.30
N VAL A 6 26.76 -4.04 0.23
CA VAL A 6 26.07 -4.48 -0.99
C VAL A 6 25.15 -5.67 -0.72
N SER A 7 25.60 -6.67 0.02
CA SER A 7 24.75 -7.81 0.41
C SER A 7 23.54 -7.38 1.23
N LYS A 8 23.70 -6.42 2.16
CA LYS A 8 22.57 -5.83 2.92
C LYS A 8 21.57 -5.14 1.98
N TYR A 9 22.03 -4.34 1.02
CA TYR A 9 21.14 -3.68 0.07
C TYR A 9 20.44 -4.65 -0.88
N ILE A 10 21.11 -5.72 -1.33
CA ILE A 10 20.48 -6.77 -2.15
C ILE A 10 19.34 -7.44 -1.36
N SER A 11 19.57 -7.74 -0.08
CA SER A 11 18.55 -8.33 0.79
C SER A 11 17.38 -7.38 1.01
N LEU A 12 17.64 -6.09 1.27
CA LEU A 12 16.59 -5.08 1.39
C LEU A 12 15.78 -4.97 0.10
N ARG A 13 16.43 -4.91 -1.07
CA ARG A 13 15.73 -4.83 -2.35
C ARG A 13 14.80 -6.00 -2.62
N ARG A 14 15.18 -7.20 -2.19
CA ARG A 14 14.40 -8.42 -2.41
C ARG A 14 13.24 -8.57 -1.43
N ASN A 15 13.43 -8.09 -0.19
CA ASN A 15 12.54 -8.45 0.92
C ASN A 15 11.80 -7.27 1.55
N HIS A 16 12.15 -6.01 1.22
CA HIS A 16 11.51 -4.85 1.81
C HIS A 16 10.13 -4.61 1.16
N PRO A 17 9.00 -4.75 1.90
CA PRO A 17 7.67 -4.75 1.29
C PRO A 17 7.34 -3.48 0.51
N ALA A 18 7.72 -2.30 1.05
CA ALA A 18 7.50 -1.03 0.37
C ALA A 18 8.22 -0.94 -0.98
N TRP A 19 9.45 -1.46 -1.08
CA TRP A 19 10.21 -1.44 -2.33
C TRP A 19 9.63 -2.45 -3.31
N SER A 20 9.20 -3.61 -2.84
CA SER A 20 8.50 -4.58 -3.68
C SER A 20 7.19 -4.03 -4.24
N LEU A 21 6.47 -3.18 -3.50
CA LEU A 21 5.27 -2.49 -3.99
C LEU A 21 5.63 -1.43 -5.03
N LEU A 22 6.59 -0.55 -4.71
CA LEU A 22 7.03 0.54 -5.59
C LEU A 22 7.64 0.03 -6.90
N ALA A 23 8.27 -1.14 -6.90
CA ALA A 23 8.82 -1.79 -8.09
C ALA A 23 7.82 -2.68 -8.83
N SER A 24 6.60 -2.87 -8.31
CA SER A 24 5.57 -3.68 -8.98
C SER A 24 4.95 -2.90 -10.14
N PRO A 25 4.74 -3.49 -11.33
CA PRO A 25 4.01 -2.85 -12.42
C PRO A 25 2.62 -2.37 -11.99
N LYS A 26 1.94 -3.14 -11.14
CA LYS A 26 0.61 -2.79 -10.61
C LYS A 26 0.68 -1.74 -9.49
N GLY A 27 1.87 -1.46 -8.94
CA GLY A 27 2.11 -0.57 -7.80
C GLY A 27 1.41 0.79 -7.89
N PRO A 28 1.44 1.50 -9.02
CA PRO A 28 0.74 2.77 -9.19
C PRO A 28 -0.78 2.66 -9.00
N LEU A 29 -1.43 1.66 -9.62
CA LEU A 29 -2.88 1.43 -9.50
C LEU A 29 -3.27 1.12 -8.05
N ILE A 30 -2.41 0.41 -7.35
CA ILE A 30 -2.58 0.00 -5.95
C ILE A 30 -2.50 1.19 -5.02
N LEU A 31 -1.46 2.00 -5.18
CA LEU A 31 -1.27 3.19 -4.37
C LEU A 31 -2.39 4.21 -4.64
N ALA A 32 -2.87 4.32 -5.88
CA ALA A 32 -3.98 5.20 -6.22
C ALA A 32 -5.32 4.73 -5.65
N SER A 33 -5.62 3.43 -5.73
CA SER A 33 -6.90 2.84 -5.27
C SER A 33 -7.05 2.81 -3.75
N LEU A 34 -6.04 2.33 -3.03
CA LEU A 34 -6.11 2.13 -1.59
C LEU A 34 -5.89 3.41 -0.80
N LYS A 35 -5.13 4.37 -1.32
CA LYS A 35 -4.88 5.63 -0.60
C LYS A 35 -6.19 6.31 -0.25
N SER A 36 -7.08 6.53 -1.22
CA SER A 36 -8.35 7.20 -0.96
C SER A 36 -9.23 6.44 0.03
N LEU A 37 -9.21 5.10 -0.02
CA LEU A 37 -10.00 4.26 0.89
C LEU A 37 -9.48 4.32 2.33
N ILE A 38 -8.16 4.22 2.50
CA ILE A 38 -7.51 4.24 3.81
C ILE A 38 -7.60 5.64 4.43
N ASP A 39 -7.41 6.70 3.65
CA ASP A 39 -7.61 8.07 4.09
C ASP A 39 -9.04 8.29 4.63
N SER A 40 -10.02 7.64 4.01
CA SER A 40 -11.45 7.79 4.35
C SER A 40 -11.93 6.84 5.45
N SER A 41 -11.17 5.79 5.79
CA SER A 41 -11.54 4.81 6.81
C SER A 41 -10.40 4.54 7.81
N PRO A 42 -10.30 5.36 8.87
CA PRO A 42 -9.29 5.18 9.92
C PRO A 42 -9.38 3.82 10.64
N GLY A 43 -10.57 3.23 10.71
CA GLY A 43 -10.83 1.93 11.34
C GLY A 43 -10.59 0.71 10.45
N GLY A 44 -9.98 0.90 9.28
CA GLY A 44 -9.79 -0.14 8.28
C GLY A 44 -10.93 -0.22 7.27
N VAL A 45 -10.61 -0.73 6.08
CA VAL A 45 -11.54 -0.82 4.94
C VAL A 45 -12.08 -2.24 4.88
N VAL A 46 -13.37 -2.44 4.63
CA VAL A 46 -13.92 -3.80 4.46
C VAL A 46 -13.22 -4.49 3.30
N LEU A 47 -12.81 -5.75 3.46
CA LEU A 47 -12.04 -6.47 2.43
C LEU A 47 -12.76 -6.46 1.08
N GLU A 48 -14.06 -6.74 1.07
CA GLU A 48 -14.87 -6.76 -0.16
C GLU A 48 -14.92 -5.39 -0.84
N GLU A 49 -15.07 -4.31 -0.07
CA GLU A 49 -15.05 -2.94 -0.60
C GLU A 49 -13.69 -2.59 -1.23
N ALA A 50 -12.60 -3.02 -0.59
CA ALA A 50 -11.26 -2.84 -1.14
C ALA A 50 -11.06 -3.64 -2.44
N VAL A 51 -11.56 -4.87 -2.51
CA VAL A 51 -11.52 -5.71 -3.72
C VAL A 51 -12.32 -5.05 -4.84
N GLU A 52 -13.56 -4.63 -4.55
CA GLU A 52 -14.43 -3.98 -5.53
C GLU A 52 -13.78 -2.72 -6.09
N ARG A 53 -13.28 -1.84 -5.21
CA ARG A 53 -12.60 -0.60 -5.63
C ARG A 53 -11.39 -0.87 -6.50
N LEU A 54 -10.57 -1.85 -6.13
CA LEU A 54 -9.38 -2.22 -6.90
C LEU A 54 -9.76 -2.85 -8.24
N ALA A 55 -10.83 -3.66 -8.28
CA ALA A 55 -11.34 -4.24 -9.52
C ALA A 55 -11.86 -3.16 -10.48
N THR A 56 -12.51 -2.11 -9.98
CA THR A 56 -12.89 -0.95 -10.80
C THR A 56 -11.66 -0.30 -11.42
N VAL A 57 -10.62 -0.05 -10.63
CA VAL A 57 -9.36 0.52 -11.16
C VAL A 57 -8.71 -0.42 -12.16
N PHE A 58 -8.76 -1.73 -11.96
CA PHE A 58 -8.23 -2.67 -12.95
C PHE A 58 -9.03 -2.66 -14.26
N ALA A 59 -10.36 -2.53 -14.19
CA ALA A 59 -11.20 -2.41 -15.38
C ALA A 59 -10.89 -1.12 -16.16
N ASP A 60 -10.67 0.01 -15.47
CA ASP A 60 -10.34 1.29 -16.10
C ASP A 60 -9.02 1.23 -16.90
N TYR A 61 -8.10 0.35 -16.51
CA TYR A 61 -6.78 0.17 -17.13
C TYR A 61 -6.64 -1.17 -17.88
N ALA A 62 -7.74 -1.88 -18.14
CA ALA A 62 -7.70 -3.24 -18.70
C ALA A 62 -7.01 -3.34 -20.07
N ASN A 63 -7.11 -2.28 -20.87
CA ASN A 63 -6.51 -2.20 -22.21
C ASN A 63 -5.10 -1.62 -22.22
N ASP A 64 -4.57 -1.26 -21.05
CA ASP A 64 -3.23 -0.71 -20.93
C ASP A 64 -2.21 -1.85 -20.81
N SER A 65 -1.35 -1.95 -21.83
CA SER A 65 -0.30 -2.97 -21.91
C SER A 65 0.74 -2.91 -20.79
N GLU A 66 0.81 -1.80 -20.03
CA GLU A 66 1.72 -1.65 -18.90
C GLU A 66 1.36 -2.58 -17.72
N PHE A 67 0.09 -2.94 -17.54
CA PHE A 67 -0.38 -3.52 -16.28
C PHE A 67 -0.71 -5.02 -16.31
N ASP A 68 -0.93 -5.63 -17.48
CA ASP A 68 -1.29 -7.06 -17.65
C ASP A 68 -2.32 -7.55 -16.60
N LEU A 69 -3.56 -7.08 -16.75
CA LEU A 69 -4.61 -7.21 -15.73
C LEU A 69 -5.56 -8.39 -15.95
N GLY A 70 -5.49 -9.07 -17.10
CA GLY A 70 -6.41 -10.14 -17.48
C GLY A 70 -7.87 -9.67 -17.60
N GLU A 71 -8.80 -10.60 -17.79
CA GLU A 71 -10.24 -10.28 -18.00
C GLU A 71 -11.09 -10.35 -16.72
N ASP A 72 -10.70 -11.18 -15.74
CA ASP A 72 -11.42 -11.29 -14.46
C ASP A 72 -10.79 -10.36 -13.40
N HIS A 73 -11.18 -9.07 -13.49
CA HIS A 73 -10.67 -8.02 -12.61
C HIS A 73 -10.98 -8.22 -11.12
N PRO A 74 -12.19 -8.67 -10.71
CA PRO A 74 -12.46 -9.00 -9.30
C PRO A 74 -11.54 -10.08 -8.74
N LEU A 75 -11.30 -11.15 -9.50
CA LEU A 75 -10.37 -12.20 -9.09
C LEU A 75 -8.93 -11.69 -9.03
N ALA A 76 -8.50 -10.92 -10.04
CA ALA A 76 -7.18 -10.31 -10.08
C ALA A 76 -6.96 -9.37 -8.88
N ALA A 77 -7.92 -8.49 -8.57
CA ALA A 77 -7.89 -7.58 -7.43
C ALA A 77 -7.78 -8.33 -6.10
N ARG A 78 -8.61 -9.36 -5.90
CA ARG A 78 -8.53 -10.19 -4.68
C ARG A 78 -7.20 -10.90 -4.55
N ARG A 79 -6.66 -11.48 -5.64
CA ARG A 79 -5.33 -12.11 -5.64
C ARG A 79 -4.26 -11.11 -5.25
N GLU A 80 -4.35 -9.90 -5.76
CA GLU A 80 -3.38 -8.85 -5.52
C GLU A 80 -3.41 -8.38 -4.04
N ILE A 81 -4.60 -8.11 -3.48
CA ILE A 81 -4.78 -7.80 -2.05
C ILE A 81 -4.21 -8.91 -1.16
N ARG A 82 -4.46 -10.19 -1.51
CA ARG A 82 -3.90 -11.33 -0.78
C ARG A 82 -2.38 -11.38 -0.86
N GLN A 83 -1.77 -10.98 -1.98
CA GLN A 83 -0.32 -10.86 -2.07
C GLN A 83 0.22 -9.75 -1.16
N TRP A 84 -0.49 -8.64 -1.00
CA TRP A 84 -0.05 -7.56 -0.11
C TRP A 84 -0.16 -7.95 1.36
N ILE A 85 -1.21 -8.68 1.74
CA ILE A 85 -1.30 -9.30 3.06
C ILE A 85 -0.10 -10.22 3.29
N LYS A 86 0.19 -11.11 2.34
CA LYS A 86 1.34 -12.02 2.43
C LYS A 86 2.69 -11.28 2.54
N ARG A 87 2.81 -10.11 1.91
CA ARG A 87 4.01 -9.27 1.95
C ARG A 87 4.05 -8.32 3.16
N GLY A 88 3.01 -8.29 4.00
CA GLY A 88 2.95 -7.42 5.18
C GLY A 88 2.77 -5.93 4.85
N LEU A 89 2.27 -5.59 3.67
CA LEU A 89 1.91 -4.22 3.29
C LEU A 89 0.59 -3.81 3.96
N ILE A 90 -0.35 -4.73 4.02
CA ILE A 90 -1.61 -4.57 4.73
C ILE A 90 -1.82 -5.78 5.64
N VAL A 91 -2.66 -5.63 6.64
CA VAL A 91 -3.09 -6.73 7.51
C VAL A 91 -4.60 -6.83 7.48
N GLU A 92 -5.13 -8.05 7.55
CA GLU A 92 -6.56 -8.29 7.69
C GLU A 92 -6.88 -8.56 9.17
N ARG A 93 -7.85 -7.84 9.71
CA ARG A 93 -8.40 -8.01 11.07
C ARG A 93 -9.91 -7.80 11.02
N ASP A 94 -10.66 -8.75 11.56
CA ASP A 94 -12.12 -8.69 11.62
C ASP A 94 -12.80 -8.38 10.26
N GLY A 95 -12.28 -8.98 9.18
CA GLY A 95 -12.78 -8.78 7.81
C GLY A 95 -12.44 -7.41 7.19
N LYS A 96 -11.60 -6.62 7.87
CA LYS A 96 -11.12 -5.33 7.40
C LYS A 96 -9.63 -5.36 7.11
N ILE A 97 -9.21 -4.64 6.09
CA ILE A 97 -7.80 -4.39 5.80
C ILE A 97 -7.34 -3.10 6.46
N LEU A 98 -6.15 -3.13 7.06
CA LEU A 98 -5.48 -1.98 7.65
C LEU A 98 -4.10 -1.80 7.01
N ALA A 99 -3.69 -0.55 6.83
CA ALA A 99 -2.35 -0.20 6.38
C ALA A 99 -1.31 -0.58 7.44
N THR A 100 -0.17 -1.13 7.01
CA THR A 100 1.01 -1.23 7.87
C THR A 100 1.96 -0.05 7.63
N ASP A 101 2.93 0.13 8.52
CA ASP A 101 4.03 1.08 8.35
C ASP A 101 4.74 0.92 7.00
N ALA A 102 4.86 -0.31 6.50
CA ALA A 102 5.53 -0.57 5.22
C ALA A 102 4.72 0.00 4.04
N PHE A 103 3.39 -0.11 4.08
CA PHE A 103 2.54 0.50 3.06
C PHE A 103 2.48 2.02 3.19
N GLN A 104 2.42 2.55 4.42
CA GLN A 104 2.53 3.99 4.64
C GLN A 104 3.84 4.57 4.11
N ARG A 105 4.97 3.89 4.31
CA ARG A 105 6.26 4.28 3.72
C ARG A 105 6.25 4.29 2.19
N ALA A 106 5.56 3.37 1.55
CA ALA A 106 5.40 3.38 0.10
C ALA A 106 4.59 4.59 -0.39
N LEU A 107 3.53 4.97 0.34
CA LEU A 107 2.76 6.18 0.06
C LEU A 107 3.57 7.46 0.25
N LEU A 108 4.44 7.51 1.26
CA LEU A 108 5.28 8.69 1.53
C LEU A 108 6.36 8.90 0.48
N PHE A 109 6.93 7.81 -0.05
CA PHE A 109 7.89 7.89 -1.14
C PHE A 109 7.31 8.67 -2.34
N ARG A 110 6.00 8.55 -2.59
CA ARG A 110 5.29 9.36 -3.59
C ARG A 110 5.27 10.86 -3.22
N LEU A 111 4.90 11.18 -1.98
CA LEU A 111 4.76 12.57 -1.50
C LEU A 111 6.09 13.33 -1.47
N GLU A 112 7.21 12.64 -1.24
CA GLU A 112 8.55 13.23 -1.31
C GLU A 112 8.94 13.67 -2.73
N GLN A 113 8.38 13.04 -3.77
CA GLN A 113 8.62 13.41 -5.17
C GLN A 113 7.76 14.60 -5.64
N GLU A 114 6.70 14.94 -4.90
CA GLU A 114 5.71 15.96 -5.28
C GLU A 114 6.08 17.38 -4.79
N TYR A 115 7.36 17.64 -4.46
CA TYR A 115 7.86 18.93 -3.93
C TYR A 115 7.11 19.43 -2.68
N LEU A 116 6.76 18.52 -1.75
CA LEU A 116 6.24 18.94 -0.45
C LEU A 116 7.37 19.32 0.52
N PRO A 117 7.27 20.44 1.26
CA PRO A 117 8.23 20.77 2.31
C PRO A 117 8.34 19.64 3.33
N LYS A 118 9.56 19.29 3.76
CA LYS A 118 9.83 18.17 4.69
C LYS A 118 9.02 18.28 5.98
N GLU A 119 8.75 19.51 6.41
CA GLU A 119 7.96 19.85 7.60
C GLU A 119 6.49 19.45 7.43
N LEU A 120 5.95 19.54 6.21
CA LEU A 120 4.57 19.13 5.91
C LEU A 120 4.46 17.62 5.89
N VAL A 121 5.44 16.93 5.29
CA VAL A 121 5.50 15.46 5.28
C VAL A 121 5.57 14.94 6.72
N HIS A 122 6.44 15.50 7.57
CA HIS A 122 6.54 15.13 8.98
C HIS A 122 5.27 15.40 9.79
N ARG A 123 4.58 16.52 9.56
CA ARG A 123 3.32 16.83 10.26
C ARG A 123 2.17 15.93 9.83
N GLN A 124 2.02 15.66 8.54
CA GLN A 124 1.01 14.72 8.04
C GLN A 124 1.26 13.33 8.60
N LEU A 125 2.53 12.89 8.64
CA LEU A 125 2.96 11.65 9.29
C LEU A 125 2.54 11.58 10.76
N HIS A 126 2.90 12.59 11.55
CA HIS A 126 2.53 12.61 12.97
C HIS A 126 1.02 12.60 13.16
N ALA A 127 0.26 13.38 12.40
CA ALA A 127 -1.20 13.39 12.51
C ALA A 127 -1.82 12.03 12.15
N TRP A 128 -1.29 11.37 11.12
CA TRP A 128 -1.76 10.07 10.66
C TRP A 128 -1.40 8.92 11.61
N VAL A 129 -0.15 8.85 12.07
CA VAL A 129 0.31 7.82 13.02
C VAL A 129 -0.42 7.96 14.35
N GLN A 130 -0.60 9.19 14.85
CA GLN A 130 -1.37 9.44 16.07
C GLN A 130 -2.86 9.11 15.90
N GLY A 131 -3.41 9.27 14.68
CA GLY A 131 -4.75 8.83 14.34
C GLY A 131 -4.89 7.31 14.35
N ALA A 132 -3.92 6.59 13.80
CA ALA A 132 -3.89 5.12 13.78
C ALA A 132 -3.65 4.51 15.18
N ASP A 133 -2.76 5.09 15.99
CA ASP A 133 -2.49 4.64 17.36
C ASP A 133 -3.69 4.82 18.30
N ARG A 134 -4.42 5.93 18.16
CA ARG A 134 -5.66 6.17 18.92
C ARG A 134 -6.76 5.14 18.62
N ILE A 135 -6.71 4.52 17.45
CA ILE A 135 -7.65 3.48 17.05
C ILE A 135 -7.19 2.12 17.60
N ALA A 136 -5.89 1.81 17.51
CA ALA A 136 -5.32 0.60 18.09
C ALA A 136 -5.53 0.50 19.62
N GLN A 137 -5.50 1.62 20.34
CA GLN A 137 -5.71 1.67 21.79
C GLN A 137 -7.19 1.63 22.22
N ARG A 138 -8.14 1.83 21.31
CA ARG A 138 -9.59 1.86 21.62
C ARG A 138 -10.27 0.49 21.49
N PHE A 139 -9.50 -0.52 21.08
CA PHE A 139 -9.95 -1.92 20.90
C PHE A 139 -9.10 -2.91 21.72
N LEU A 140 -8.40 -2.42 22.76
CA LEU A 140 -7.83 -3.21 23.87
C LEU A 140 -8.64 -2.90 25.14
#